data_AF-A0A836BI34-F1
#
_entry.id   AF-A0A836BI34-F1
#
_cell.length_a   1.000
_cell.length_b   1.000
_cell.length_c   1.000
_cell.angle_alpha   90.00
_cell.angle_beta   90.00
_cell.angle_gamma   90.00
#
_symmetry.space_group_name_H-M   'P 1'
#
loop_
_entity.id
_entity.type
_entity.pdbx_description
1 polymer ?
#
loop_
_entity_poly.entity_id
_entity_poly.type
_entity_poly.pdbx_seq_one_letter_code
_entity_poly.pdbx_strand_id
1 'polypeptide(L)'
;MTRRKTVMITDSSIRKSVDEYVKRRLKTLPDEIAMFYPQVKKIWKCDNVFDFLYGYCVGNLEVGTMRYLLKFTRASPSTTEETLEIREIIETHRKELQETIRKAIS
;
A
#
# COMPACT_ATOMS: atom_id res chain seq x y z
N MET A 1 3.91 34.93 4.36
CA MET A 1 3.16 33.65 4.31
C MET A 1 3.71 32.83 3.15
N THR A 2 4.62 31.89 3.40
CA THR A 2 5.22 31.07 2.35
C THR A 2 4.20 30.03 1.89
N ARG A 3 3.78 30.10 0.61
CA ARG A 3 2.91 29.11 -0.02
C ARG A 3 3.64 27.76 0.05
N ARG A 4 3.23 26.87 0.95
CA ARG A 4 3.81 25.51 1.05
C ARG A 4 3.49 24.77 -0.24
N LYS A 5 4.51 24.18 -0.89
CA LYS A 5 4.32 23.36 -2.09
C LYS A 5 3.58 22.09 -1.69
N THR A 6 2.33 21.96 -2.14
CA THR A 6 1.64 20.68 -2.22
C THR A 6 2.50 19.75 -3.09
N VAL A 7 2.83 18.56 -2.57
CA VAL A 7 3.40 17.51 -3.40
C VAL A 7 2.25 16.97 -4.23
N MET A 8 2.31 17.12 -5.54
CA MET A 8 1.37 16.45 -6.43
C MET A 8 2.06 15.21 -6.96
N ILE A 9 1.48 14.01 -6.79
CA ILE A 9 2.03 12.77 -7.36
C ILE A 9 1.99 12.81 -8.89
N THR A 10 1.37 13.84 -9.47
CA THR A 10 1.47 14.20 -10.90
C THR A 10 2.91 14.43 -11.38
N ASP A 11 3.87 14.71 -10.49
CA ASP A 11 5.28 14.71 -10.86
C ASP A 11 5.71 13.28 -11.23
N SER A 12 6.10 13.07 -12.49
CA SER A 12 6.44 11.76 -13.04
C SER A 12 7.59 11.08 -12.30
N SER A 13 8.52 11.84 -11.72
CA SER A 13 9.62 11.31 -10.92
C SER A 13 9.14 10.78 -9.57
N ILE A 14 8.24 11.51 -8.90
CA ILE A 14 7.61 11.09 -7.64
C ILE A 14 6.74 9.86 -7.88
N ARG A 15 5.91 9.87 -8.93
CA ARG A 15 5.07 8.72 -9.30
C ARG A 15 5.89 7.46 -9.52
N LYS A 16 6.99 7.55 -10.29
CA LYS A 16 7.90 6.43 -10.52
C LYS A 16 8.52 5.93 -9.21
N SER A 17 8.91 6.85 -8.33
CA SER A 17 9.51 6.49 -7.04
C SER A 17 8.53 5.77 -6.11
N VAL A 18 7.27 6.19 -6.10
CA VAL A 18 6.17 5.55 -5.38
C VAL A 18 5.87 4.16 -5.95
N ASP A 19 5.75 4.03 -7.27
CA ASP A 19 5.53 2.75 -7.94
C ASP A 19 6.63 1.73 -7.62
N GLU A 20 7.90 2.16 -7.69
CA GLU A 20 9.04 1.32 -7.32
C GLU A 20 9.04 0.95 -5.82
N TYR A 21 8.55 1.83 -4.96
CA TYR A 21 8.34 1.49 -3.54
C TYR A 21 7.27 0.41 -3.37
N VAL A 22 6.12 0.54 -4.04
CA VAL A 22 5.04 -0.46 -4.01
C VAL A 22 5.53 -1.82 -4.51
N LYS A 23 6.25 -1.87 -5.64
CA LYS A 23 6.86 -3.10 -6.17
C LYS A 23 7.79 -3.77 -5.16
N ARG A 24 8.63 -3.01 -4.44
CA ARG A 24 9.49 -3.58 -3.39
C ARG A 24 8.67 -4.14 -2.22
N ARG A 25 7.57 -3.49 -1.86
CA ARG A 25 6.67 -3.96 -0.79
C ARG A 25 5.94 -5.23 -1.18
N LEU A 26 5.47 -5.36 -2.42
CA LEU A 26 4.81 -6.58 -2.91
C LEU A 26 5.70 -7.82 -2.78
N LYS A 27 7.03 -7.68 -2.95
CA LYS A 27 7.99 -8.79 -2.76
C LYS A 27 8.11 -9.29 -1.31
N THR A 28 7.84 -8.44 -0.34
CA THR A 28 7.97 -8.74 1.11
C THR A 28 6.63 -9.10 1.74
N LEU A 29 5.53 -8.81 1.04
CA LEU A 29 4.18 -9.07 1.50
C LEU A 29 3.84 -10.56 1.73
N PRO A 30 4.32 -11.55 0.94
CA PRO A 30 4.01 -12.95 1.18
C PRO A 30 4.45 -13.41 2.58
N ASP A 31 5.67 -13.05 2.98
CA ASP A 31 6.25 -13.42 4.28
C ASP A 31 5.47 -12.78 5.44
N GLU A 32 5.07 -11.52 5.26
CA GLU A 32 4.20 -10.83 6.22
C GLU A 32 2.87 -11.57 6.36
N ILE A 33 2.18 -11.87 5.26
CA ILE A 33 0.90 -12.60 5.28
C ILE A 33 1.05 -13.95 5.97
N ALA A 34 2.07 -14.74 5.61
CA ALA A 34 2.31 -16.04 6.23
C ALA A 34 2.50 -15.94 7.75
N MET A 35 3.20 -14.90 8.22
CA MET A 35 3.44 -14.66 9.65
C MET A 35 2.15 -14.32 10.42
N PHE A 36 1.25 -13.51 9.88
CA PHE A 36 0.06 -13.05 10.61
C PHE A 36 -1.24 -13.78 10.26
N TYR A 37 -1.31 -14.51 9.14
CA TYR A 37 -2.51 -15.22 8.69
C TYR A 37 -3.10 -16.20 9.73
N PRO A 38 -2.31 -16.98 10.48
CA PRO A 38 -2.84 -17.82 11.56
C PRO A 38 -3.56 -17.01 12.64
N GLN A 39 -3.09 -15.80 12.91
CA GLN A 39 -3.72 -14.89 13.87
C GLN A 39 -4.97 -14.23 13.29
N VAL A 40 -4.98 -13.95 11.98
CA VAL A 40 -6.16 -13.40 11.29
C VAL A 40 -7.35 -14.31 11.46
N LYS A 41 -7.20 -15.62 11.20
CA LYS A 41 -8.27 -16.60 11.40
C LYS A 41 -8.77 -16.70 12.85
N LYS A 42 -7.90 -16.42 13.82
CA LYS A 42 -8.24 -16.51 15.25
C LYS A 42 -8.94 -15.25 15.79
N ILE A 43 -8.51 -14.08 15.34
CA ILE A 43 -8.96 -12.78 15.87
C ILE A 43 -10.12 -12.24 15.05
N TRP A 44 -10.04 -12.34 13.72
CA TRP A 44 -10.99 -11.73 12.79
C TRP A 44 -11.96 -12.79 12.26
N LYS A 45 -13.23 -12.67 12.66
CA LYS A 45 -14.32 -13.55 12.23
C LYS A 45 -14.86 -13.11 10.87
N CYS A 46 -14.01 -13.16 9.85
CA CYS A 46 -14.35 -12.76 8.49
C CYS A 46 -14.86 -13.96 7.68
N ASP A 47 -16.00 -13.80 7.01
CA ASP A 47 -16.57 -14.85 6.15
C ASP A 47 -15.74 -15.06 4.88
N ASN A 48 -15.23 -13.96 4.32
CA ASN A 48 -14.30 -13.99 3.18
C ASN A 48 -12.93 -13.49 3.62
N VAL A 49 -12.07 -14.42 4.00
CA VAL A 49 -10.69 -14.14 4.45
C VAL A 49 -9.85 -13.52 3.31
N PHE A 50 -10.11 -13.91 2.07
CA PHE A 50 -9.37 -13.38 0.92
C PHE A 50 -9.66 -11.88 0.71
N ASP A 51 -10.93 -11.47 0.71
CA ASP A 51 -11.31 -10.07 0.57
C ASP A 51 -10.83 -9.23 1.76
N PHE A 52 -10.89 -9.78 2.98
CA PHE A 52 -10.32 -9.15 4.16
C PHE A 52 -8.81 -8.89 3.99
N LEU A 53 -8.06 -9.92 3.59
CA LEU A 53 -6.61 -9.79 3.38
C LEU A 53 -6.28 -8.83 2.25
N TYR A 54 -7.09 -8.79 1.19
CA TYR A 54 -6.92 -7.81 0.11
C TYR A 54 -7.01 -6.38 0.66
N GLY A 55 -8.09 -6.05 1.36
CA GLY A 55 -8.26 -4.74 1.98
C GLY A 55 -7.15 -4.40 2.99
N TYR A 56 -6.76 -5.37 3.83
CA TYR A 56 -5.68 -5.22 4.79
C TYR A 56 -4.33 -4.92 4.11
N CYS A 57 -4.00 -5.63 3.04
CA CYS A 57 -2.75 -5.42 2.31
C CYS A 57 -2.73 -4.08 1.58
N VAL A 58 -3.83 -3.69 0.92
CA VAL A 58 -3.97 -2.37 0.31
C VAL A 58 -3.78 -1.26 1.35
N GLY A 59 -4.44 -1.37 2.51
CA GLY A 59 -4.29 -0.40 3.60
C GLY A 59 -2.86 -0.29 4.14
N ASN A 60 -2.16 -1.43 4.30
CA ASN A 60 -0.76 -1.41 4.73
C ASN A 60 0.19 -0.81 3.68
N LEU A 61 -0.04 -1.11 2.40
CA LEU A 61 0.72 -0.51 1.30
C LEU A 61 0.49 1.01 1.25
N GLU A 62 -0.75 1.45 1.43
CA GLU A 62 -1.12 2.86 1.47
C GLU A 62 -0.37 3.60 2.60
N VAL A 63 -0.47 3.10 3.84
CA VAL A 63 0.23 3.69 5.00
C VAL A 63 1.75 3.69 4.83
N GLY A 64 2.33 2.59 4.32
CA GLY A 64 3.76 2.50 4.04
C GLY A 64 4.21 3.50 3.00
N THR A 65 3.43 3.65 1.94
CA THR A 65 3.71 4.57 0.82
C THR A 65 3.60 6.03 1.25
N MET A 66 2.60 6.39 2.06
CA MET A 66 2.51 7.72 2.66
C MET A 66 3.75 8.04 3.50
N ARG A 67 4.16 7.12 4.38
CA ARG A 67 5.38 7.29 5.20
C ARG A 67 6.63 7.45 4.34
N TYR A 68 6.71 6.71 3.24
CA TYR A 68 7.80 6.85 2.27
C TYR A 68 7.78 8.23 1.60
N LEU A 69 6.61 8.68 1.12
CA LEU A 69 6.45 9.96 0.44
C LEU A 69 6.82 11.13 1.36
N LEU A 70 6.39 11.10 2.62
CA LEU A 70 6.75 12.12 3.63
C LEU A 70 8.26 12.23 3.83
N LYS A 71 8.96 11.08 3.91
CA LYS A 71 10.42 11.05 4.04
C LYS A 71 11.13 11.53 2.77
N PHE A 72 10.62 11.13 1.60
CA PHE A 72 11.22 11.41 0.31
C PHE A 72 11.10 12.91 -0.06
N THR A 73 9.93 13.50 0.16
CA THR A 73 9.64 14.88 -0.25
C THR A 73 9.93 15.92 0.83
N ARG A 74 10.15 15.48 2.09
CA ARG A 74 10.24 16.36 3.27
C ARG A 74 9.01 17.27 3.41
N ALA A 75 7.86 16.80 2.93
CA ALA A 75 6.61 17.56 2.91
C ALA A 75 5.72 17.29 4.15
N SER A 76 4.62 18.03 4.22
CA SER A 76 3.58 17.93 5.25
C SER A 76 2.77 16.61 5.11
N PRO A 77 2.06 16.14 6.16
CA PRO A 77 1.12 15.01 6.10
C PRO A 77 0.24 14.99 4.84
N SER A 78 0.03 13.78 4.32
CA SER A 78 -0.68 13.52 3.07
C SER A 78 -2.14 14.00 3.12
N THR A 79 -2.56 14.63 2.04
CA THR A 79 -3.93 15.03 1.74
C THR A 79 -4.78 13.81 1.34
N THR A 80 -6.10 13.98 1.39
CA THR A 80 -7.05 12.96 0.89
C THR A 80 -6.83 12.64 -0.59
N GLU A 81 -6.39 13.63 -1.39
CA GLU A 81 -6.12 13.47 -2.81
C GLU A 81 -4.86 12.61 -3.07
N GLU A 82 -3.75 12.89 -2.38
CA GLU A 82 -2.53 12.05 -2.44
C GLU A 82 -2.80 10.60 -2.01
N THR A 83 -3.73 10.41 -1.06
CA THR A 83 -4.15 9.07 -0.62
C THR A 83 -4.84 8.30 -1.74
N LEU A 84 -5.73 8.95 -2.49
CA LEU A 84 -6.43 8.35 -3.63
C LEU A 84 -5.46 8.05 -4.77
N GLU A 85 -4.53 8.95 -5.07
CA GLU A 85 -3.49 8.72 -6.09
C GLU A 85 -2.57 7.54 -5.74
N ILE A 86 -2.15 7.41 -4.47
CA ILE A 86 -1.41 6.24 -3.98
C ILE A 86 -2.22 4.96 -4.20
N ARG A 87 -3.52 4.99 -3.87
CA ARG A 87 -4.39 3.83 -4.02
C ARG A 87 -4.56 3.44 -5.49
N GLU A 88 -4.69 4.41 -6.40
CA GLU A 88 -4.70 4.14 -7.85
C GLU A 88 -3.42 3.44 -8.30
N ILE A 89 -2.25 3.88 -7.82
CA ILE A 89 -0.96 3.22 -8.13
C ILE A 89 -0.95 1.79 -7.60
N ILE A 90 -1.38 1.56 -6.34
CA ILE A 90 -1.45 0.22 -5.75
C ILE A 90 -2.39 -0.68 -6.57
N GLU A 91 -3.54 -0.17 -6.98
CA GLU A 91 -4.53 -0.92 -7.76
C GLU A 91 -4.05 -1.27 -9.18
N THR A 92 -3.03 -0.58 -9.72
CA THR A 92 -2.38 -1.05 -10.97
C THR A 92 -1.69 -2.41 -10.80
N HIS A 93 -1.30 -2.76 -9.57
CA HIS A 93 -0.70 -4.04 -9.19
C HIS A 93 -1.70 -5.06 -8.64
N ARG A 94 -3.02 -4.83 -8.79
CA ARG A 94 -4.07 -5.68 -8.21
C ARG A 94 -3.89 -7.18 -8.48
N LYS A 95 -3.47 -7.56 -9.70
CA LYS A 95 -3.32 -8.97 -10.08
C LYS A 95 -2.20 -9.63 -9.29
N GLU A 96 -1.04 -9.00 -9.24
CA GLU A 96 0.12 -9.47 -8.47
C GLU A 96 -0.20 -9.55 -6.97
N LEU A 97 -0.93 -8.57 -6.45
CA LEU A 97 -1.39 -8.55 -5.07
C LEU A 97 -2.32 -9.74 -4.76
N GLN A 98 -3.33 -9.97 -5.61
CA GLN A 98 -4.25 -11.09 -5.47
C GLN A 98 -3.53 -12.44 -5.56
N GLU A 99 -2.59 -12.59 -6.49
CA GLU A 99 -1.79 -13.81 -6.63
C GLU A 99 -0.89 -14.05 -5.42
N THR A 100 -0.25 -13.00 -4.91
CA THR A 100 0.56 -13.04 -3.69
C THR A 100 -0.26 -13.51 -2.49
N ILE A 101 -1.45 -12.92 -2.30
CA ILE A 101 -2.34 -13.30 -1.20
C ILE A 101 -2.78 -14.76 -1.36
N ARG A 102 -3.22 -15.18 -2.55
CA ARG A 102 -3.64 -16.57 -2.81
C ARG A 102 -2.53 -17.56 -2.47
N LYS A 103 -1.30 -17.30 -2.91
CA LYS A 103 -0.13 -18.16 -2.63
C LYS A 103 0.17 -18.23 -1.14
N ALA A 104 0.03 -17.13 -0.40
CA ALA A 104 0.34 -17.08 1.02
C ALA A 104 -0.70 -17.76 1.92
N ILE A 105 -1.93 -17.97 1.43
CA ILE A 105 -3.03 -18.57 2.21
C ILE A 105 -3.44 -19.98 1.77
N SER A 106 -2.84 -20.46 0.67
CA SER A 106 -3.00 -21.83 0.16
C SER A 106 -2.16 -22.80 1.00
#